data_AF-A0A5S3W141-F1
#
_entry.id   AF-A0A5S3W141-F1
#
_cell.length_a   1.000
_cell.length_b   1.000
_cell.length_c   1.000
_cell.angle_alpha   90.00
_cell.angle_beta   90.00
_cell.angle_gamma   90.00
#
_symmetry.space_group_name_H-M   'P 1'
#
loop_
_entity.id
_entity.type
_entity.pdbx_description
1 polymer ?
#
loop_
_entity_poly.entity_id
_entity_poly.type
_entity_poly.pdbx_seq_one_letter_code
_entity_poly.pdbx_strand_id
1 'polypeptide(L)'
;MNNNIENILLALLAGEPVSNAEHVVLKDALKPVFFGKGFMTWARNEKRDEIKENIISEGNSLIYSAKTDANALIDSFASMASELNQGGQLNLFYDLYKIFPKFQGEALKAKDAKLLSIIKDALQSEDKDAKARATMLIALYAESSNSQSRKSSAGNAAEQAIELLMRSIGLVKGETYGTQFIYQGSNTDFVIPYAESGDINSVSAFIAVQVSTNDRARLSSSELHRGAKRYLCSLNGCNASSKSTKDIGDDLAAGYLDNETHYVVIERERLAAIEDAERRLEKAEGTPRAVNAKRRLKWLKAYAINYEEFARQIKQLASE
;
A
#
# COMPACT_ATOMS: atom_id res chain seq x y z
N MET A 1 -22.79 31.46 -6.72
CA MET A 1 -22.65 30.01 -7.02
C MET A 1 -22.79 29.09 -5.80
N ASN A 2 -22.63 29.54 -4.54
CA ASN A 2 -22.72 28.66 -3.36
C ASN A 2 -24.14 28.14 -3.01
N ASN A 3 -25.21 28.90 -3.27
CA ASN A 3 -26.57 28.50 -2.91
C ASN A 3 -27.05 27.22 -3.62
N ASN A 4 -26.43 26.82 -4.73
CA ASN A 4 -26.86 25.63 -5.46
C ASN A 4 -26.46 24.32 -4.74
N ILE A 5 -25.24 24.25 -4.19
CA ILE A 5 -24.73 23.00 -3.60
C ILE A 5 -25.47 22.64 -2.30
N GLU A 6 -25.75 23.65 -1.48
CA GLU A 6 -26.50 23.47 -0.23
C GLU A 6 -27.92 22.96 -0.50
N ASN A 7 -28.59 23.53 -1.50
CA ASN A 7 -29.93 23.09 -1.90
C ASN A 7 -29.91 21.66 -2.45
N ILE A 8 -28.91 21.30 -3.25
CA ILE A 8 -28.75 19.93 -3.74
C ILE A 8 -28.55 18.94 -2.57
N LEU A 9 -27.75 19.31 -1.56
CA LEU A 9 -27.56 18.47 -0.37
C LEU A 9 -28.85 18.33 0.44
N LEU A 10 -29.59 19.42 0.64
CA LEU A 10 -30.87 19.40 1.34
C LEU A 10 -31.90 18.54 0.60
N ALA A 11 -32.02 18.68 -0.73
CA ALA A 11 -32.87 17.86 -1.58
C ALA A 11 -32.51 16.37 -1.45
N LEU A 12 -31.22 16.02 -1.52
CA LEU A 12 -30.74 14.66 -1.33
C LEU A 12 -31.15 14.09 0.04
N LEU A 13 -31.00 14.88 1.11
CA LEU A 13 -31.34 14.47 2.48
C LEU A 13 -32.86 14.38 2.71
N ALA A 14 -33.66 15.18 2.00
CA ALA A 14 -35.11 15.09 1.96
C ALA A 14 -35.62 13.92 1.10
N GLY A 15 -34.76 13.27 0.31
CA GLY A 15 -35.14 12.19 -0.61
C GLY A 15 -35.77 12.69 -1.91
N GLU A 16 -35.55 13.97 -2.24
CA GLU A 16 -35.99 14.57 -3.49
C GLU A 16 -35.10 14.13 -4.66
N PRO A 17 -35.61 14.16 -5.90
CA PRO A 17 -34.84 13.80 -7.08
C PRO A 17 -33.64 14.75 -7.27
N VAL A 18 -32.44 14.17 -7.42
CA VAL A 18 -31.22 14.90 -7.76
C VAL A 18 -30.68 14.31 -9.06
N SER A 19 -30.37 15.16 -10.05
CA SER A 19 -29.84 14.72 -11.32
C SER A 19 -28.41 14.17 -11.19
N ASN A 20 -27.96 13.39 -12.19
CA ASN A 20 -26.58 12.88 -12.21
C ASN A 20 -25.53 14.00 -12.18
N ALA A 21 -25.78 15.11 -12.87
CA ALA A 21 -24.87 16.25 -12.88
C ALA A 21 -24.76 16.90 -11.50
N GLU A 22 -25.90 17.08 -10.81
CA GLU A 22 -25.95 17.60 -9.45
C GLU A 22 -25.28 16.66 -8.44
N HIS A 23 -25.46 15.34 -8.60
CA HIS A 23 -24.75 14.33 -7.80
C HIS A 23 -23.24 14.45 -7.92
N VAL A 24 -22.71 14.64 -9.14
CA VAL A 24 -21.26 14.80 -9.37
C VAL A 24 -20.74 16.07 -8.70
N VAL A 25 -21.44 17.20 -8.87
CA VAL A 25 -21.05 18.47 -8.27
C VAL A 25 -21.10 18.41 -6.74
N LEU A 26 -22.17 17.84 -6.17
CA LEU A 26 -22.29 17.65 -4.72
C LEU A 26 -21.17 16.74 -4.20
N LYS A 27 -20.87 15.66 -4.92
CA LYS A 27 -19.80 14.73 -4.56
C LYS A 27 -18.45 15.44 -4.43
N ASP A 28 -18.11 16.27 -5.42
CA ASP A 28 -16.86 17.02 -5.39
C ASP A 28 -16.84 18.10 -4.31
N ALA A 29 -17.98 18.74 -4.04
CA ALA A 29 -18.11 19.74 -2.99
C ALA A 29 -17.99 19.16 -1.57
N LEU A 30 -18.38 17.90 -1.36
CA LEU A 30 -18.27 17.22 -0.07
C LEU A 30 -16.88 16.62 0.20
N LYS A 31 -16.02 16.48 -0.82
CA LYS A 31 -14.66 15.95 -0.64
C LYS A 31 -13.88 16.65 0.49
N PRO A 32 -13.84 17.99 0.61
CA PRO A 32 -13.11 18.65 1.69
C PRO A 32 -13.70 18.41 3.08
N VAL A 33 -15.02 18.15 3.18
CA VAL A 33 -15.69 17.84 4.46
C VAL A 33 -15.20 16.50 5.02
N PHE A 34 -14.99 15.51 4.15
CA PHE A 34 -14.63 14.16 4.55
C PHE A 34 -13.13 13.84 4.42
N PHE A 35 -12.43 14.40 3.45
CA PHE A 35 -11.04 14.05 3.10
C PHE A 35 -10.07 15.22 3.36
N GLY A 36 -8.76 14.96 3.22
CA GLY A 36 -7.73 15.98 3.43
C GLY A 36 -7.63 16.37 4.89
N LYS A 37 -8.13 17.56 5.26
CA LYS A 37 -8.27 17.99 6.67
C LYS A 37 -9.68 17.77 7.24
N GLY A 38 -10.52 17.03 6.51
CA GLY A 38 -11.89 16.69 6.89
C GLY A 38 -12.01 15.53 7.88
N PHE A 39 -13.25 15.11 8.09
CA PHE A 39 -13.67 14.17 9.13
C PHE A 39 -12.87 12.85 9.15
N MET A 40 -12.64 12.21 8.00
CA MET A 40 -12.01 10.89 7.97
C MET A 40 -10.54 10.95 8.42
N THR A 41 -9.86 12.07 8.17
CA THR A 41 -8.48 12.26 8.64
C THR A 41 -8.46 12.49 10.14
N TRP A 42 -9.36 13.36 10.64
CA TRP A 42 -9.52 13.61 12.07
C TRP A 42 -9.82 12.30 12.84
N ALA A 43 -10.81 11.55 12.38
CA ALA A 43 -11.26 10.31 13.02
C ALA A 43 -10.19 9.21 13.01
N ARG A 44 -9.39 9.12 11.94
CA ARG A 44 -8.27 8.17 11.89
C ARG A 44 -7.16 8.53 12.85
N ASN A 45 -6.85 9.81 12.97
CA ASN A 45 -5.77 10.25 13.86
C ASN A 45 -6.06 9.89 15.32
N GLU A 46 -7.32 9.82 15.74
CA GLU A 46 -7.66 9.34 17.10
C GLU A 46 -7.21 7.90 17.39
N LYS A 47 -7.10 7.05 16.36
CA LYS A 47 -6.75 5.63 16.49
C LYS A 47 -5.43 5.24 15.84
N ARG A 48 -4.78 6.17 15.14
CA ARG A 48 -3.60 5.90 14.33
C ARG A 48 -2.39 5.50 15.18
N ASP A 49 -2.16 6.21 16.27
CA ASP A 49 -0.98 6.01 17.11
C ASP A 49 -1.06 4.66 17.82
N GLU A 50 -2.22 4.31 18.37
CA GLU A 50 -2.50 3.00 18.99
C GLU A 50 -2.22 1.83 18.02
N ILE A 51 -2.76 1.88 16.79
CA ILE A 51 -2.54 0.83 15.79
C ILE A 51 -1.06 0.74 15.40
N LYS A 52 -0.39 1.88 15.23
CA LYS A 52 1.02 1.94 14.85
C LYS A 52 1.91 1.34 15.94
N GLU A 53 1.63 1.67 17.20
CA GLU A 53 2.35 1.10 18.36
C GLU A 53 2.15 -0.41 18.46
N ASN A 54 0.92 -0.91 18.25
CA ASN A 54 0.63 -2.34 18.25
C ASN A 54 1.41 -3.09 17.16
N ILE A 55 1.42 -2.57 15.92
CA ILE A 55 2.19 -3.18 14.81
C ILE A 55 3.69 -3.24 15.14
N ILE A 56 4.26 -2.17 15.73
CA ILE A 56 5.68 -2.15 16.11
C ILE A 56 5.96 -3.15 17.23
N SER A 57 5.11 -3.19 18.25
CA SER A 57 5.25 -4.08 19.41
C SER A 57 5.15 -5.56 19.02
N GLU A 58 4.13 -5.92 18.24
CA GLU A 58 3.96 -7.28 17.72
C GLU A 58 5.06 -7.66 16.72
N GLY A 59 5.47 -6.73 15.86
CA GLY A 59 6.60 -6.93 14.95
C GLY A 59 7.91 -7.24 15.68
N ASN A 60 8.23 -6.48 16.72
CA ASN A 60 9.41 -6.77 17.54
C ASN A 60 9.29 -8.14 18.23
N SER A 61 8.09 -8.51 18.70
CA SER A 61 7.83 -9.84 19.28
C SER A 61 8.05 -10.97 18.28
N LEU A 62 7.71 -10.74 17.00
CA LEU A 62 7.99 -11.67 15.90
C LEU A 62 9.48 -11.85 15.65
N ILE A 63 10.32 -10.82 15.81
CA ILE A 63 11.78 -10.98 15.73
C ILE A 63 12.29 -11.95 16.81
N TYR A 64 11.77 -11.84 18.03
CA TYR A 64 12.20 -12.71 19.14
C TYR A 64 11.66 -14.14 19.03
N SER A 65 10.50 -14.33 18.39
CA SER A 65 9.88 -15.65 18.22
C SER A 65 10.26 -16.35 16.91
N ALA A 66 10.65 -15.60 15.88
CA ALA A 66 11.09 -16.12 14.60
C ALA A 66 12.46 -16.77 14.74
N LYS A 67 12.43 -18.07 15.04
CA LYS A 67 13.56 -18.96 14.80
C LYS A 67 13.87 -18.98 13.29
N THR A 68 14.86 -18.19 12.90
CA THR A 68 15.75 -18.36 11.73
C THR A 68 15.16 -18.40 10.30
N ASP A 69 13.85 -18.39 10.07
CA ASP A 69 13.28 -18.43 8.70
C ASP A 69 12.75 -17.06 8.25
N ALA A 70 13.45 -16.44 7.29
CA ALA A 70 13.08 -15.15 6.73
C ALA A 70 11.71 -15.15 6.01
N ASN A 71 11.34 -16.26 5.35
CA ASN A 71 10.06 -16.38 4.65
C ASN A 71 8.90 -16.41 5.66
N ALA A 72 9.06 -17.18 6.75
CA ALA A 72 8.06 -17.26 7.80
C ALA A 72 7.87 -15.93 8.53
N LEU A 73 8.96 -15.19 8.77
CA LEU A 73 8.92 -13.86 9.37
C LEU A 73 8.11 -12.88 8.51
N ILE A 74 8.40 -12.83 7.20
CA ILE A 74 7.69 -11.95 6.27
C ILE A 74 6.20 -12.31 6.18
N ASP A 75 5.87 -13.60 5.99
CA ASP A 75 4.46 -14.03 5.85
C ASP A 75 3.66 -13.74 7.13
N SER A 76 4.26 -14.01 8.30
CA SER A 76 3.62 -13.78 9.61
C SER A 76 3.41 -12.29 9.87
N PHE A 77 4.43 -11.46 9.63
CA PHE A 77 4.31 -10.01 9.85
C PHE A 77 3.31 -9.39 8.88
N ALA A 78 3.36 -9.74 7.59
CA ALA A 78 2.43 -9.22 6.60
C ALA A 78 0.97 -9.56 6.94
N SER A 79 0.73 -10.78 7.43
CA SER A 79 -0.60 -11.24 7.87
C SER A 79 -1.08 -10.45 9.08
N MET A 80 -0.27 -10.39 10.14
CA MET A 80 -0.57 -9.63 11.36
C MET A 80 -0.86 -8.15 11.05
N ALA A 81 0.02 -7.50 10.29
CA ALA A 81 -0.14 -6.08 9.96
C ALA A 81 -1.41 -5.83 9.13
N SER A 82 -1.77 -6.76 8.23
CA SER A 82 -3.02 -6.69 7.47
C SER A 82 -4.24 -6.81 8.38
N GLU A 83 -4.24 -7.77 9.30
CA GLU A 83 -5.33 -8.02 10.25
C GLU A 83 -5.56 -6.84 11.19
N LEU A 84 -4.51 -6.29 11.80
CA LEU A 84 -4.61 -5.11 12.67
C LEU A 84 -5.16 -3.88 11.91
N ASN A 85 -4.66 -3.64 10.69
CA ASN A 85 -5.13 -2.53 9.86
C ASN A 85 -6.61 -2.70 9.48
N GLN A 86 -7.03 -3.91 9.09
CA GLN A 86 -8.42 -4.19 8.74
C GLN A 86 -9.34 -4.08 9.95
N GLY A 87 -8.93 -4.63 11.09
CA GLY A 87 -9.69 -4.55 12.35
C GLY A 87 -9.89 -3.10 12.80
N GLY A 88 -8.83 -2.29 12.78
CA GLY A 88 -8.92 -0.86 13.12
C GLY A 88 -9.86 -0.07 12.20
N GLN A 89 -9.81 -0.32 10.89
CA GLN A 89 -10.69 0.33 9.93
C GLN A 89 -12.15 -0.10 10.07
N LEU A 90 -12.38 -1.38 10.36
CA LEU A 90 -13.71 -1.93 10.56
C LEU A 90 -14.36 -1.37 11.83
N ASN A 91 -13.60 -1.31 12.94
CA ASN A 91 -14.06 -0.69 14.18
C ASN A 91 -14.39 0.79 13.98
N LEU A 92 -13.53 1.53 13.29
CA LEU A 92 -13.80 2.93 12.94
C LEU A 92 -15.11 3.07 12.14
N PHE A 93 -15.32 2.18 11.17
CA PHE A 93 -16.53 2.18 10.33
C PHE A 93 -17.80 1.96 11.15
N TYR A 94 -17.78 1.01 12.10
CA TYR A 94 -18.94 0.74 12.97
C TYR A 94 -19.24 1.88 13.94
N ASP A 95 -18.23 2.66 14.34
CA ASP A 95 -18.42 3.77 15.27
C ASP A 95 -18.67 5.14 14.61
N LEU A 96 -18.69 5.22 13.27
CA LEU A 96 -18.84 6.49 12.51
C LEU A 96 -19.98 7.38 13.04
N TYR A 97 -21.14 6.79 13.33
CA TYR A 97 -22.31 7.54 13.80
C TYR A 97 -22.12 8.16 15.20
N LYS A 98 -21.24 7.59 16.04
CA LYS A 98 -20.90 8.12 17.36
C LYS A 98 -19.81 9.19 17.28
N ILE A 99 -18.86 9.03 16.37
CA ILE A 99 -17.70 9.92 16.26
C ILE A 99 -17.96 11.14 15.38
N PHE A 100 -18.76 11.01 14.31
CA PHE A 100 -19.05 12.11 13.39
C PHE A 100 -19.65 13.36 14.08
N PRO A 101 -20.61 13.23 15.03
CA PRO A 101 -21.14 14.39 15.74
C PRO A 101 -20.08 15.21 16.51
N LYS A 102 -18.98 14.58 16.92
CA LYS A 102 -17.91 15.22 17.70
C LYS A 102 -17.00 16.11 16.86
N PHE A 103 -16.88 15.83 15.56
CA PHE A 103 -15.99 16.56 14.66
C PHE A 103 -16.49 17.98 14.40
N GLN A 104 -15.75 19.02 14.79
CA GLN A 104 -16.21 20.41 14.62
C GLN A 104 -15.79 21.06 13.30
N GLY A 105 -14.88 20.44 12.55
CA GLY A 105 -14.45 20.98 11.27
C GLY A 105 -13.53 22.19 11.41
N GLU A 106 -12.70 22.21 12.44
CA GLU A 106 -11.80 23.32 12.81
C GLU A 106 -10.87 23.73 11.66
N ALA A 107 -10.52 22.78 10.78
CA ALA A 107 -9.66 23.00 9.62
C ALA A 107 -10.42 23.21 8.29
N LEU A 108 -11.76 23.22 8.31
CA LEU A 108 -12.59 23.41 7.12
C LEU A 108 -12.71 24.89 6.73
N LYS A 109 -12.84 25.15 5.43
CA LYS A 109 -13.22 26.50 4.96
C LYS A 109 -14.69 26.75 5.29
N ALA A 110 -15.08 28.02 5.42
CA ALA A 110 -16.44 28.41 5.79
C ALA A 110 -17.54 27.72 4.94
N LYS A 111 -17.32 27.58 3.63
CA LYS A 111 -18.25 26.88 2.73
C LYS A 111 -18.41 25.38 3.05
N ASP A 112 -17.33 24.72 3.45
CA ASP A 112 -17.30 23.29 3.75
C ASP A 112 -17.89 23.03 5.15
N ALA A 113 -17.62 23.94 6.10
CA ALA A 113 -18.22 23.94 7.43
C ALA A 113 -19.76 24.08 7.37
N LYS A 114 -20.29 24.84 6.41
CA LYS A 114 -21.73 24.94 6.21
C LYS A 114 -22.36 23.63 5.72
N LEU A 115 -21.70 22.91 4.80
CA LEU A 115 -22.13 21.57 4.39
C LEU A 115 -22.04 20.57 5.56
N LEU A 116 -21.01 20.65 6.40
CA LEU A 116 -20.90 19.86 7.62
C LEU A 116 -22.09 20.11 8.56
N SER A 117 -22.50 21.37 8.75
CA SER A 117 -23.67 21.72 9.57
C SER A 117 -24.93 21.03 9.05
N ILE A 118 -25.22 21.13 7.74
CA ILE A 118 -26.41 20.51 7.14
C ILE A 118 -26.45 19.00 7.40
N ILE A 119 -25.30 18.31 7.28
CA ILE A 119 -25.22 16.86 7.55
C ILE A 119 -25.47 16.58 9.04
N LYS A 120 -24.91 17.38 9.95
CA LYS A 120 -25.14 17.24 11.40
C LYS A 120 -26.60 17.48 11.78
N ASP A 121 -27.22 18.49 11.20
CA ASP A 121 -28.62 18.81 11.43
C ASP A 121 -29.52 17.64 10.98
N ALA A 122 -29.23 17.04 9.81
CA ALA A 122 -29.95 15.87 9.34
C ALA A 122 -29.74 14.62 10.23
N LEU A 123 -28.56 14.45 10.84
CA LEU A 123 -28.32 13.37 11.82
C LEU A 123 -29.12 13.55 13.12
N GLN A 124 -29.43 14.80 13.48
CA GLN A 124 -30.20 15.17 14.67
C GLN A 124 -31.71 15.31 14.38
N SER A 125 -32.11 15.23 13.12
CA SER A 125 -33.52 15.30 12.71
C SER A 125 -34.37 14.20 13.34
N GLU A 126 -35.62 14.54 13.66
CA GLU A 126 -36.65 13.58 14.04
C GLU A 126 -37.11 12.73 12.84
N ASP A 127 -36.90 13.21 11.61
CA ASP A 127 -37.12 12.44 10.40
C ASP A 127 -36.09 11.31 10.28
N LYS A 128 -36.58 10.08 10.51
CA LYS A 128 -35.78 8.86 10.45
C LYS A 128 -35.17 8.63 9.07
N ASP A 129 -35.85 9.04 8.00
CA ASP A 129 -35.35 8.85 6.64
C ASP A 129 -34.24 9.84 6.30
N ALA A 130 -34.40 11.11 6.70
CA ALA A 130 -33.32 12.10 6.59
C ALA A 130 -32.07 11.66 7.38
N LYS A 131 -32.26 11.15 8.60
CA LYS A 131 -31.18 10.62 9.43
C LYS A 131 -30.51 9.39 8.80
N ALA A 132 -31.28 8.47 8.23
CA ALA A 132 -30.75 7.31 7.53
C ALA A 132 -29.94 7.73 6.30
N ARG A 133 -30.45 8.67 5.48
CA ARG A 133 -29.74 9.21 4.31
C ARG A 133 -28.45 9.93 4.69
N ALA A 134 -28.44 10.72 5.77
CA ALA A 134 -27.23 11.33 6.30
C ALA A 134 -26.19 10.29 6.75
N THR A 135 -26.65 9.22 7.42
CA THR A 135 -25.79 8.10 7.85
C THR A 135 -25.18 7.37 6.65
N MET A 136 -25.98 7.09 5.62
CA MET A 136 -25.51 6.46 4.38
C MET A 136 -24.51 7.35 3.62
N LEU A 137 -24.74 8.67 3.60
CA LEU A 137 -23.80 9.62 3.02
C LEU A 137 -22.42 9.52 3.72
N ILE A 138 -22.40 9.52 5.07
CA ILE A 138 -21.17 9.38 5.85
C ILE A 138 -20.48 8.04 5.54
N ALA A 139 -21.25 6.94 5.53
CA ALA A 139 -20.74 5.61 5.22
C ALA A 139 -20.10 5.53 3.82
N LEU A 140 -20.71 6.17 2.81
CA LEU A 140 -20.20 6.22 1.44
C LEU A 140 -18.80 6.87 1.36
N TYR A 141 -18.63 8.01 2.03
CA TYR A 141 -17.33 8.69 2.07
C TYR A 141 -16.31 7.94 2.93
N ALA A 142 -16.75 7.33 4.03
CA ALA A 142 -15.89 6.51 4.87
C ALA A 142 -15.36 5.28 4.12
N GLU A 143 -16.21 4.57 3.37
CA GLU A 143 -15.78 3.41 2.59
C GLU A 143 -14.82 3.81 1.46
N SER A 144 -15.11 4.91 0.77
CA SER A 144 -14.19 5.49 -0.22
C SER A 144 -12.83 5.82 0.39
N SER A 145 -12.83 6.39 1.60
CA SER A 145 -11.63 6.69 2.36
C SER A 145 -10.90 5.40 2.74
N ASN A 146 -11.60 4.39 3.26
CA ASN A 146 -11.04 3.14 3.78
C ASN A 146 -10.38 2.35 2.65
N SER A 147 -10.99 2.30 1.47
CA SER A 147 -10.41 1.68 0.28
C SER A 147 -9.04 2.28 -0.08
N GLN A 148 -8.86 3.60 0.01
CA GLN A 148 -7.56 4.24 -0.22
C GLN A 148 -6.59 3.98 0.94
N SER A 149 -7.08 4.00 2.18
CA SER A 149 -6.26 3.67 3.36
C SER A 149 -5.73 2.25 3.30
N ARG A 150 -6.53 1.26 2.90
CA ARG A 150 -6.08 -0.14 2.73
C ARG A 150 -4.88 -0.24 1.81
N LYS A 151 -4.88 0.51 0.70
CA LYS A 151 -3.75 0.53 -0.24
C LYS A 151 -2.49 1.14 0.37
N SER A 152 -2.62 2.26 1.08
CA SER A 152 -1.47 2.92 1.74
C SER A 152 -0.94 2.11 2.92
N SER A 153 -1.81 1.59 3.78
CA SER A 153 -1.46 0.73 4.91
C SER A 153 -0.74 -0.53 4.45
N ALA A 154 -1.20 -1.15 3.35
CA ALA A 154 -0.54 -2.33 2.81
C ALA A 154 0.90 -2.00 2.33
N GLY A 155 1.08 -0.87 1.62
CA GLY A 155 2.41 -0.40 1.20
C GLY A 155 3.37 -0.26 2.39
N ASN A 156 2.94 0.50 3.40
CA ASN A 156 3.71 0.70 4.62
C ASN A 156 4.01 -0.61 5.35
N ALA A 157 3.04 -1.54 5.41
CA ALA A 157 3.24 -2.84 6.03
C ALA A 157 4.28 -3.69 5.29
N ALA A 158 4.33 -3.60 3.96
CA ALA A 158 5.36 -4.27 3.17
C ALA A 158 6.75 -3.71 3.44
N GLU A 159 6.91 -2.39 3.43
CA GLU A 159 8.18 -1.74 3.78
C GLU A 159 8.63 -2.12 5.20
N GLN A 160 7.70 -2.10 6.17
CA GLN A 160 7.97 -2.52 7.54
C GLN A 160 8.37 -4.00 7.64
N ALA A 161 7.78 -4.89 6.84
CA ALA A 161 8.17 -6.29 6.81
C ALA A 161 9.62 -6.46 6.36
N ILE A 162 10.02 -5.76 5.29
CA ILE A 162 11.40 -5.78 4.79
C ILE A 162 12.36 -5.17 5.80
N GLU A 163 12.01 -4.05 6.42
CA GLU A 163 12.80 -3.43 7.48
C GLU A 163 12.96 -4.35 8.70
N LEU A 164 11.89 -5.07 9.07
CA LEU A 164 11.92 -6.05 10.16
C LEU A 164 12.89 -7.20 9.85
N LEU A 165 12.89 -7.71 8.62
CA LEU A 165 13.82 -8.73 8.17
C LEU A 165 15.28 -8.23 8.22
N MET A 166 15.53 -7.01 7.75
CA MET A 166 16.88 -6.42 7.81
C MET A 166 17.37 -6.27 9.25
N ARG A 167 16.49 -5.82 10.15
CA ARG A 167 16.81 -5.71 11.58
C ARG A 167 17.04 -7.08 12.22
N SER A 168 16.26 -8.10 11.86
CA SER A 168 16.39 -9.45 12.45
C SER A 168 17.72 -10.12 12.11
N ILE A 169 18.32 -9.77 10.97
CA ILE A 169 19.66 -10.27 10.57
C ILE A 169 20.82 -9.40 11.06
N GLY A 170 20.52 -8.33 11.83
CA GLY A 170 21.51 -7.47 12.48
C GLY A 170 21.85 -6.18 11.74
N LEU A 171 21.10 -5.80 10.69
CA LEU A 171 21.31 -4.53 10.02
C LEU A 171 20.75 -3.37 10.85
N VAL A 172 21.52 -2.30 10.94
CA VAL A 172 21.23 -1.05 11.66
C VAL A 172 20.94 0.08 10.67
N LYS A 173 19.81 0.75 10.87
CA LYS A 173 19.38 1.91 10.08
C LYS A 173 20.34 3.08 10.25
N GLY A 174 20.70 3.74 9.15
CA GLY A 174 21.63 4.88 9.17
C GLY A 174 23.10 4.47 9.25
N GLU A 175 23.38 3.17 9.32
CA GLU A 175 24.75 2.63 9.32
C GLU A 175 24.90 1.63 8.18
N THR A 176 24.13 0.55 8.23
CA THR A 176 24.20 -0.55 7.25
C THR A 176 23.12 -0.48 6.17
N TYR A 177 22.04 0.28 6.39
CA TYR A 177 21.04 0.55 5.37
C TYR A 177 20.43 1.95 5.52
N GLY A 178 20.05 2.56 4.40
CA GLY A 178 19.28 3.81 4.33
C GLY A 178 17.82 3.55 3.95
N THR A 179 16.95 4.52 4.24
CA THR A 179 15.53 4.50 3.85
C THR A 179 15.18 5.75 3.05
N GLN A 180 14.26 5.64 2.09
CA GLN A 180 13.75 6.78 1.32
C GLN A 180 14.88 7.56 0.61
N PHE A 181 15.71 6.82 -0.13
CA PHE A 181 16.85 7.37 -0.85
C PHE A 181 16.39 8.13 -2.08
N ILE A 182 16.75 9.41 -2.18
CA ILE A 182 16.30 10.27 -3.27
C ILE A 182 17.44 10.49 -4.27
N TYR A 183 17.19 10.14 -5.53
CA TYR A 183 18.12 10.42 -6.64
C TYR A 183 17.35 10.75 -7.92
N GLN A 184 17.65 11.91 -8.53
CA GLN A 184 17.04 12.38 -9.78
C GLN A 184 15.50 12.34 -9.81
N GLY A 185 14.86 12.62 -8.67
CA GLY A 185 13.40 12.59 -8.53
C GLY A 185 12.79 11.20 -8.32
N SER A 186 13.63 10.16 -8.30
CA SER A 186 13.26 8.80 -7.87
C SER A 186 13.43 8.67 -6.36
N ASN A 187 12.57 7.88 -5.73
CA ASN A 187 12.61 7.62 -4.29
C ASN A 187 12.62 6.11 -4.05
N THR A 188 13.78 5.56 -3.74
CA THR A 188 13.96 4.14 -3.47
C THR A 188 13.69 3.86 -1.98
N ASP A 189 12.91 2.82 -1.69
CA ASP A 189 12.52 2.50 -0.31
C ASP A 189 13.72 2.24 0.60
N PHE A 190 14.70 1.44 0.14
CA PHE A 190 15.92 1.17 0.89
C PHE A 190 17.18 1.13 0.00
N VAL A 191 18.32 1.46 0.61
CA VAL A 191 19.66 1.33 0.02
C VAL A 191 20.62 0.65 1.00
N ILE A 192 21.60 -0.06 0.45
CA ILE A 192 22.69 -0.70 1.21
C ILE A 192 24.03 -0.39 0.54
N PRO A 193 25.07 0.03 1.29
CA PRO A 193 25.00 0.46 2.69
C PRO A 193 24.18 1.76 2.83
N TYR A 194 24.15 2.34 4.03
CA TYR A 194 23.62 3.69 4.19
C TYR A 194 24.43 4.68 3.32
N ALA A 195 23.71 5.48 2.53
CA ALA A 195 24.28 6.56 1.73
C ALA A 195 23.38 7.79 1.82
N GLU A 196 23.97 8.98 1.77
CA GLU A 196 23.20 10.23 1.68
C GLU A 196 22.53 10.35 0.30
N SER A 197 21.31 10.89 0.28
CA SER A 197 20.57 11.12 -0.97
C SER A 197 21.41 11.91 -1.98
N GLY A 198 21.50 11.40 -3.21
CA GLY A 198 22.36 11.95 -4.25
C GLY A 198 23.66 11.17 -4.46
N ASP A 199 24.17 10.48 -3.45
CA ASP A 199 25.41 9.71 -3.53
C ASP A 199 25.18 8.26 -3.97
N ILE A 200 24.86 8.11 -5.26
CA ILE A 200 24.63 6.80 -5.88
C ILE A 200 25.87 5.90 -5.88
N ASN A 201 27.08 6.47 -5.87
CA ASN A 201 28.31 5.69 -6.02
C ASN A 201 28.67 4.92 -4.75
N SER A 202 28.15 5.36 -3.60
CA SER A 202 28.30 4.68 -2.31
C SER A 202 27.23 3.60 -2.07
N VAL A 203 26.31 3.40 -3.02
CA VAL A 203 25.23 2.41 -2.91
C VAL A 203 25.62 1.11 -3.64
N SER A 204 25.66 0.01 -2.88
CA SER A 204 25.90 -1.34 -3.39
C SER A 204 24.61 -2.05 -3.81
N ALA A 205 23.47 -1.69 -3.22
CA ALA A 205 22.16 -2.22 -3.58
C ALA A 205 21.01 -1.21 -3.41
N PHE A 206 20.09 -1.22 -4.37
CA PHE A 206 18.78 -0.58 -4.30
C PHE A 206 17.70 -1.62 -4.05
N ILE A 207 16.77 -1.32 -3.14
CA ILE A 207 15.66 -2.20 -2.78
C ILE A 207 14.35 -1.41 -2.89
N ALA A 208 13.51 -1.82 -3.82
CA ALA A 208 12.14 -1.33 -3.97
C ALA A 208 11.16 -2.39 -3.44
N VAL A 209 10.11 -1.95 -2.75
CA VAL A 209 9.15 -2.82 -2.08
C VAL A 209 7.75 -2.63 -2.66
N GLN A 210 7.09 -3.73 -2.99
CA GLN A 210 5.73 -3.72 -3.50
C GLN A 210 4.88 -4.80 -2.85
N VAL A 211 3.72 -4.44 -2.30
CA VAL A 211 2.76 -5.42 -1.76
C VAL A 211 2.35 -6.44 -2.81
N SER A 212 2.05 -5.95 -4.02
CA SER A 212 1.66 -6.76 -5.15
C SER A 212 2.27 -6.22 -6.42
N THR A 213 2.95 -7.08 -7.16
CA THR A 213 3.66 -6.74 -8.39
C THR A 213 2.71 -6.97 -9.57
N ASN A 214 1.92 -5.95 -9.93
CA ASN A 214 1.11 -5.91 -11.16
C ASN A 214 1.71 -4.87 -12.14
N ASP A 215 0.92 -4.09 -12.87
CA ASP A 215 1.43 -2.97 -13.68
C ASP A 215 2.22 -1.92 -12.87
N ARG A 216 2.03 -1.87 -11.54
CA ARG A 216 2.80 -0.99 -10.64
C ARG A 216 4.28 -1.35 -10.57
N ALA A 217 4.68 -2.53 -11.02
CA ALA A 217 6.08 -2.90 -11.06
C ALA A 217 6.87 -2.08 -12.09
N ARG A 218 6.18 -1.41 -13.03
CA ARG A 218 6.81 -0.38 -13.88
C ARG A 218 7.41 0.76 -13.05
N LEU A 219 6.80 1.14 -11.92
CA LEU A 219 7.26 2.23 -11.05
C LEU A 219 8.56 1.90 -10.32
N SER A 220 8.74 0.65 -9.89
CA SER A 220 9.99 0.23 -9.23
C SER A 220 11.16 0.17 -10.21
N SER A 221 10.93 0.00 -11.51
CA SER A 221 12.02 -0.02 -12.48
C SER A 221 12.77 1.33 -12.59
N SER A 222 12.11 2.45 -12.29
CA SER A 222 12.74 3.78 -12.22
C SER A 222 13.47 4.07 -10.89
N GLU A 223 13.21 3.29 -9.84
CA GLU A 223 13.83 3.40 -8.51
C GLU A 223 15.10 2.56 -8.39
N LEU A 224 15.33 1.66 -9.35
CA LEU A 224 16.42 0.70 -9.34
C LEU A 224 17.50 1.12 -10.35
N HIS A 225 18.51 1.85 -9.86
CA HIS A 225 19.55 2.42 -10.70
C HIS A 225 20.64 1.42 -11.09
N ARG A 226 21.28 1.65 -12.25
CA ARG A 226 22.40 0.82 -12.73
C ARG A 226 23.67 1.09 -11.92
N GLY A 227 24.58 0.11 -11.89
CA GLY A 227 25.85 0.19 -11.15
C GLY A 227 25.82 -0.49 -9.78
N ALA A 228 24.62 -0.80 -9.27
CA ALA A 228 24.40 -1.50 -8.01
C ALA A 228 23.49 -2.73 -8.22
N LYS A 229 23.41 -3.60 -7.21
CA LYS A 229 22.39 -4.66 -7.19
C LYS A 229 20.99 -4.05 -7.06
N ARG A 230 20.00 -4.71 -7.66
CA ARG A 230 18.64 -4.19 -7.79
C ARG A 230 17.66 -5.24 -7.30
N TYR A 231 17.02 -4.99 -6.17
CA TYR A 231 16.05 -5.88 -5.56
C TYR A 231 14.65 -5.29 -5.67
N LEU A 232 13.71 -6.10 -6.16
CA LEU A 232 12.28 -5.84 -6.11
C LEU A 232 11.67 -6.84 -5.13
N CYS A 233 11.42 -6.39 -3.90
CA CYS A 233 10.80 -7.19 -2.85
C CYS A 233 9.28 -7.15 -2.98
N SER A 234 8.65 -8.32 -2.99
CA SER A 234 7.21 -8.45 -3.16
C SER A 234 6.57 -9.39 -2.16
N LEU A 235 5.44 -8.96 -1.61
CA LEU A 235 4.60 -9.80 -0.76
C LEU A 235 3.68 -10.74 -1.56
N ASN A 236 3.87 -10.86 -2.88
CA ASN A 236 3.15 -11.82 -3.70
C ASN A 236 3.25 -13.23 -3.09
N GLY A 237 2.10 -13.92 -3.05
CA GLY A 237 1.98 -15.25 -2.46
C GLY A 237 2.10 -15.32 -0.94
N CYS A 238 2.26 -14.20 -0.20
CA CYS A 238 2.01 -14.15 1.25
C CYS A 238 0.51 -14.28 1.53
N ASN A 239 0.10 -14.74 2.72
CA ASN A 239 -1.32 -14.95 3.07
C ASN A 239 -2.12 -13.64 3.02
N ALA A 240 -1.48 -12.51 3.36
CA ALA A 240 -2.06 -11.18 3.26
C ALA A 240 -2.25 -10.68 1.81
N SER A 241 -1.61 -11.34 0.82
CA SER A 241 -1.65 -10.92 -0.57
C SER A 241 -2.71 -11.66 -1.35
N SER A 242 -3.55 -10.90 -2.06
CA SER A 242 -4.52 -11.43 -3.03
C SER A 242 -3.94 -11.60 -4.43
N LYS A 243 -2.63 -11.35 -4.61
CA LYS A 243 -1.95 -11.28 -5.90
C LYS A 243 -0.79 -12.26 -5.97
N SER A 244 -0.46 -12.63 -7.19
CA SER A 244 0.62 -13.57 -7.50
C SER A 244 1.45 -13.05 -8.66
N THR A 245 2.64 -13.59 -8.81
CA THR A 245 3.63 -13.24 -9.84
C THR A 245 3.08 -13.43 -11.25
N LYS A 246 2.08 -14.30 -11.44
CA LYS A 246 1.39 -14.50 -12.72
C LYS A 246 0.76 -13.21 -13.28
N ASP A 247 0.49 -12.23 -12.41
CA ASP A 247 -0.14 -10.94 -12.74
C ASP A 247 0.90 -9.93 -13.30
N ILE A 248 2.19 -10.23 -13.26
CA ILE A 248 3.24 -9.45 -13.94
C ILE A 248 3.16 -9.74 -15.45
N GLY A 249 3.01 -8.71 -16.27
CA GLY A 249 3.02 -8.84 -17.74
C GLY A 249 4.38 -9.28 -18.29
N ASP A 250 4.38 -10.05 -19.38
CA ASP A 250 5.61 -10.64 -19.93
C ASP A 250 6.61 -9.58 -20.45
N ASP A 251 6.12 -8.44 -20.96
CA ASP A 251 6.97 -7.32 -21.40
C ASP A 251 7.74 -6.70 -20.23
N LEU A 252 7.12 -6.64 -19.05
CA LEU A 252 7.74 -6.11 -17.85
C LEU A 252 8.79 -7.08 -17.30
N ALA A 253 8.48 -8.37 -17.29
CA ALA A 253 9.43 -9.42 -16.96
C ALA A 253 10.64 -9.42 -17.91
N ALA A 254 10.42 -9.17 -19.20
CA ALA A 254 11.48 -9.00 -20.18
C ALA A 254 12.40 -7.81 -19.83
N GLY A 255 11.84 -6.69 -19.35
CA GLY A 255 12.62 -5.55 -18.88
C GLY A 255 13.43 -5.85 -17.61
N TYR A 256 12.90 -6.64 -16.68
CA TYR A 256 13.65 -7.08 -15.49
C TYR A 256 14.80 -8.01 -15.81
N LEU A 257 14.70 -8.81 -16.88
CA LEU A 257 15.82 -9.59 -17.38
C LEU A 257 16.97 -8.70 -17.84
N ASP A 258 16.68 -7.68 -18.67
CA ASP A 258 17.69 -6.75 -19.20
C ASP A 258 18.32 -5.91 -18.09
N ASN A 259 17.54 -5.66 -17.04
CA ASN A 259 17.96 -4.93 -15.85
C ASN A 259 18.40 -5.85 -14.71
N GLU A 260 18.65 -7.14 -14.93
CA GLU A 260 19.19 -8.07 -13.92
C GLU A 260 18.53 -7.91 -12.52
N THR A 261 17.23 -7.62 -12.51
CA THR A 261 16.51 -7.23 -11.30
C THR A 261 16.17 -8.47 -10.50
N HIS A 262 16.67 -8.55 -9.28
CA HIS A 262 16.42 -9.65 -8.36
C HIS A 262 15.00 -9.52 -7.82
N TYR A 263 14.17 -10.51 -8.12
CA TYR A 263 12.79 -10.56 -7.66
C TYR A 263 12.72 -11.37 -6.37
N VAL A 264 12.43 -10.70 -5.27
CA VAL A 264 12.39 -11.33 -3.95
C VAL A 264 10.95 -11.60 -3.56
N VAL A 265 10.61 -12.87 -3.38
CA VAL A 265 9.27 -13.33 -3.00
C VAL A 265 9.36 -14.53 -2.07
N ILE A 266 8.25 -14.89 -1.42
CA ILE A 266 8.22 -16.11 -0.61
C ILE A 266 8.51 -17.36 -1.46
N GLU A 267 9.21 -18.36 -0.91
CA GLU A 267 9.66 -19.55 -1.65
C GLU A 267 8.53 -20.27 -2.40
N ARG A 268 7.37 -20.44 -1.76
CA ARG A 268 6.20 -21.08 -2.41
C ARG A 268 5.76 -20.33 -3.67
N GLU A 269 5.83 -19.01 -3.66
CA GLU A 269 5.47 -18.16 -4.80
C GLU A 269 6.55 -18.20 -5.87
N ARG A 270 7.83 -18.22 -5.48
CA ARG A 270 8.96 -18.35 -6.41
C ARG A 270 8.82 -19.62 -7.26
N LEU A 271 8.57 -20.76 -6.61
CA LEU A 271 8.41 -22.04 -7.28
C LEU A 271 7.16 -22.05 -8.19
N ALA A 272 6.02 -21.58 -7.67
CA ALA A 272 4.78 -21.50 -8.44
C ALA A 272 4.91 -20.57 -9.67
N ALA A 273 5.66 -19.47 -9.55
CA ALA A 273 5.90 -18.54 -10.65
C ALA A 273 6.77 -19.15 -11.76
N ILE A 274 7.77 -19.96 -11.40
CA ILE A 274 8.61 -20.68 -12.35
C ILE A 274 7.78 -21.73 -13.09
N GLU A 275 7.01 -22.55 -12.36
CA GLU A 275 6.11 -23.55 -12.96
C GLU A 275 5.09 -22.90 -13.91
N ASP A 276 4.49 -21.76 -13.51
CA ASP A 276 3.58 -21.02 -14.38
C ASP A 276 4.27 -20.52 -15.65
N ALA A 277 5.50 -20.01 -15.53
CA ALA A 277 6.27 -19.52 -16.67
C ALA A 277 6.69 -20.66 -17.63
N GLU A 278 6.97 -21.86 -17.12
CA GLU A 278 7.23 -23.05 -17.94
C GLU A 278 5.98 -23.43 -18.74
N ARG A 279 4.82 -23.55 -18.08
CA ARG A 279 3.54 -23.86 -18.75
C ARG A 279 3.14 -22.80 -19.77
N ARG A 280 3.44 -21.51 -19.50
CA ARG A 280 3.20 -20.42 -20.46
C ARG A 280 4.07 -20.55 -21.70
N LEU A 281 5.35 -20.90 -21.53
CA LEU A 281 6.27 -21.09 -22.64
C LEU A 281 5.83 -22.26 -23.52
N GLU A 282 5.47 -23.39 -22.92
CA GLU A 282 4.93 -24.56 -23.66
C GLU A 282 3.71 -24.18 -24.49
N LYS A 283 2.76 -23.44 -23.92
CA LYS A 283 1.55 -22.98 -24.64
C LYS A 283 1.83 -21.94 -25.72
N ALA A 284 2.90 -21.17 -25.57
CA ALA A 284 3.26 -20.10 -26.50
C ALA A 284 4.18 -20.58 -27.62
N GLU A 285 4.67 -21.82 -27.57
CA GLU A 285 5.61 -22.38 -28.55
C GLU A 285 5.08 -22.24 -29.99
N GLY A 286 5.96 -21.84 -30.92
CA GLY A 286 5.58 -21.57 -32.31
C GLY A 286 4.80 -20.26 -32.53
N THR A 287 4.51 -19.47 -31.49
CA THR A 287 3.84 -18.16 -31.62
C THR A 287 4.80 -16.99 -31.36
N PRO A 288 4.47 -15.76 -31.81
CA PRO A 288 5.26 -14.56 -31.48
C PRO A 288 5.39 -14.31 -29.96
N ARG A 289 4.47 -14.84 -29.14
CA ARG A 289 4.49 -14.69 -27.68
C ARG A 289 5.56 -15.56 -27.00
N ALA A 290 6.10 -16.58 -27.70
CA ALA A 290 7.15 -17.45 -27.19
C ALA A 290 8.40 -16.66 -26.73
N VAL A 291 8.71 -15.55 -27.42
CA VAL A 291 9.88 -14.73 -27.10
C VAL A 291 9.77 -14.15 -25.68
N ASN A 292 8.66 -13.49 -25.35
CA ASN A 292 8.49 -12.86 -24.04
C ASN A 292 8.26 -13.89 -22.94
N ALA A 293 7.55 -14.99 -23.22
CA ALA A 293 7.43 -16.12 -22.28
C ALA A 293 8.79 -16.74 -21.93
N LYS A 294 9.67 -16.94 -22.94
CA LYS A 294 11.03 -17.44 -22.73
C LYS A 294 11.88 -16.48 -21.90
N ARG A 295 11.76 -15.18 -22.15
CA ARG A 295 12.48 -14.14 -21.39
C ARG A 295 12.02 -14.08 -19.94
N ARG A 296 10.71 -14.16 -19.69
CA ARG A 296 10.15 -14.26 -18.33
C ARG A 296 10.72 -15.47 -17.58
N LEU A 297 10.67 -16.65 -18.19
CA LEU A 297 11.18 -17.87 -17.56
C LEU A 297 12.68 -17.75 -17.25
N LYS A 298 13.46 -17.20 -18.19
CA LYS A 298 14.89 -16.94 -17.98
C LYS A 298 15.14 -15.99 -16.81
N TRP A 299 14.36 -14.90 -16.71
CA TRP A 299 14.45 -13.97 -15.58
C TRP A 299 14.14 -14.64 -14.25
N LEU A 300 13.02 -15.36 -14.16
CA LEU A 300 12.64 -16.04 -12.91
C LEU A 300 13.69 -17.07 -12.49
N LYS A 301 14.24 -17.85 -13.43
CA LYS A 301 15.29 -18.84 -13.13
C LYS A 301 16.62 -18.21 -12.72
N ALA A 302 16.97 -17.04 -13.24
CA ALA A 302 18.26 -16.39 -12.98
C ALA A 302 18.23 -15.43 -11.78
N TYR A 303 17.11 -14.76 -11.55
CA TYR A 303 17.03 -13.60 -10.65
C TYR A 303 15.89 -13.67 -9.64
N ALA A 304 14.99 -14.66 -9.69
CA ALA A 304 14.01 -14.83 -8.61
C ALA A 304 14.65 -15.56 -7.43
N ILE A 305 14.64 -14.93 -6.27
CA ILE A 305 15.20 -15.44 -5.01
C ILE A 305 14.14 -15.37 -3.91
N ASN A 306 14.33 -16.14 -2.84
CA ASN A 306 13.49 -16.05 -1.66
C ASN A 306 14.04 -15.09 -0.61
N TYR A 307 13.26 -14.84 0.44
CA TYR A 307 13.65 -13.91 1.50
C TYR A 307 14.88 -14.36 2.30
N GLU A 308 15.15 -15.66 2.38
CA GLU A 308 16.33 -16.20 3.06
C GLU A 308 17.60 -15.90 2.26
N GLU A 309 17.55 -16.15 0.95
CA GLU A 309 18.66 -15.82 0.06
C GLU A 309 18.88 -14.30 -0.02
N PHE A 310 17.80 -13.52 -0.10
CA PHE A 310 17.88 -12.07 -0.05
C PHE A 310 18.57 -11.59 1.23
N ALA A 311 18.13 -12.05 2.40
CA ALA A 311 18.69 -11.71 3.70
C ALA A 311 20.20 -11.99 3.77
N ARG A 312 20.64 -13.16 3.28
CA ARG A 312 22.05 -13.51 3.18
C ARG A 312 22.83 -12.55 2.28
N GLN A 313 22.30 -12.24 1.10
CA GLN A 313 22.97 -11.37 0.12
C GLN A 313 23.12 -9.94 0.65
N ILE A 314 22.08 -9.37 1.25
CA ILE A 314 22.14 -8.00 1.76
C ILE A 314 23.04 -7.87 2.99
N LYS A 315 23.10 -8.91 3.83
CA LYS A 315 24.03 -8.94 4.98
C LYS A 315 25.48 -8.91 4.54
N GLN A 316 25.80 -9.64 3.46
CA GLN A 316 27.13 -9.62 2.87
C GLN A 316 27.48 -8.23 2.34
N LEU A 317 26.59 -7.62 1.55
CA LEU A 317 26.81 -6.28 0.98
C LEU A 317 26.96 -5.18 2.03
N ALA A 318 26.31 -5.33 3.17
CA ALA A 318 26.44 -4.40 4.30
C ALA A 318 27.76 -4.55 5.07
N SER A 319 28.53 -5.61 4.81
CA SER A 319 29.80 -5.92 5.48
C SER A 319 31.03 -5.67 4.59
N GLU A 320 30.82 -5.28 3.34
CA GLU A 320 31.84 -4.92 2.35
C GLU A 320 32.17 -3.42 2.44
#